data_AF-A0A964BW13-F1
#
_entry.id   AF-A0A964BW13-F1
#
_cell.length_a   1.000
_cell.length_b   1.000
_cell.length_c   1.000
_cell.angle_alpha   90.00
_cell.angle_beta   90.00
_cell.angle_gamma   90.00
#
_symmetry.space_group_name_H-M   'P 1'
#
loop_
_entity.id
_entity.type
_entity.pdbx_description
1 polymer ?
#
loop_
_entity_poly.entity_id
_entity_poly.type
_entity_poly.pdbx_seq_one_letter_code
_entity_poly.pdbx_strand_id
1 'polypeptide(L)'
;MKRTYKLLGYLLLGIGVYAFLNANNTDLQANSTVTQEQTTYKRNRHTITLVLIQLSDLKVEEGQRINVGDIISDRTTEKTKLEAKKQRLTSSLNRAKLPLRELKSVPVPKFQSELAALKQAQFNLDS
;
A
#
# COMPACT_ATOMS: atom_id res chain seq x y z
N MET A 1 33.35 -3.13 -62.44
CA MET A 1 32.41 -4.00 -61.67
C MET A 1 32.17 -3.32 -60.31
N LYS A 2 31.19 -2.41 -60.16
CA LYS A 2 29.80 -2.61 -59.67
C LYS A 2 29.75 -3.46 -58.38
N ARG A 3 29.83 -2.83 -57.18
CA ARG A 3 28.74 -2.37 -56.28
C ARG A 3 27.87 -3.50 -55.69
N THR A 4 28.21 -4.02 -54.50
CA THR A 4 27.26 -4.77 -53.64
C THR A 4 27.71 -4.86 -52.17
N TYR A 5 27.81 -3.76 -51.42
CA TYR A 5 27.81 -3.81 -49.94
C TYR A 5 27.12 -2.57 -49.34
N LYS A 6 25.86 -2.36 -49.70
CA LYS A 6 24.98 -1.34 -49.09
C LYS A 6 23.62 -1.92 -48.71
N LEU A 7 23.62 -3.11 -48.10
CA LEU A 7 22.37 -3.74 -47.63
C LEU A 7 22.48 -4.45 -46.28
N LEU A 8 23.50 -4.12 -45.47
CA LEU A 8 23.61 -4.59 -44.08
C LEU A 8 23.61 -3.40 -43.09
N GLY A 9 22.85 -2.36 -43.43
CA GLY A 9 22.73 -1.12 -42.63
C GLY A 9 21.36 -0.91 -41.99
N TYR A 10 20.39 -1.82 -42.19
CA TYR A 10 19.03 -1.68 -41.67
C TYR A 10 18.46 -3.04 -41.23
N LEU A 11 19.03 -3.60 -40.18
CA LEU A 11 18.29 -4.45 -39.23
C LEU A 11 18.54 -3.91 -37.81
N LEU A 12 18.29 -2.61 -37.68
CA LEU A 12 18.03 -1.96 -36.40
C LEU A 12 16.69 -2.45 -35.86
N LEU A 13 16.62 -2.54 -34.55
CA LEU A 13 15.40 -2.46 -33.74
C LEU A 13 14.48 -3.68 -33.75
N GLY A 14 14.78 -4.62 -32.86
CA GLY A 14 13.79 -5.55 -32.37
C GLY A 14 14.47 -6.65 -31.57
N ILE A 15 14.07 -6.83 -30.31
CA ILE A 15 14.54 -7.85 -29.36
C ILE A 15 15.77 -7.39 -28.56
N GLY A 16 15.51 -6.90 -27.34
CA GLY A 16 16.56 -6.58 -26.37
C GLY A 16 16.11 -5.87 -25.10
N VAL A 17 14.81 -5.59 -24.90
CA VAL A 17 14.29 -4.90 -23.68
C VAL A 17 13.85 -5.87 -22.57
N TYR A 18 13.95 -7.18 -22.77
CA TYR A 18 13.54 -8.16 -21.76
C TYR A 18 14.68 -9.14 -21.49
N ALA A 19 15.51 -8.81 -20.51
CA ALA A 19 16.30 -9.72 -19.65
C ALA A 19 17.66 -9.09 -19.31
N PHE A 20 17.68 -8.07 -18.46
CA PHE A 20 18.82 -7.86 -17.56
C PHE A 20 18.37 -7.13 -16.29
N LEU A 21 17.30 -7.64 -15.69
CA LEU A 21 17.09 -7.56 -14.25
C LEU A 21 17.44 -8.96 -13.74
N ASN A 22 18.40 -9.03 -12.81
CA ASN A 22 18.81 -10.22 -12.04
C ASN A 22 20.11 -10.94 -12.47
N ALA A 23 21.24 -10.34 -12.11
CA ALA A 23 22.52 -11.01 -11.73
C ALA A 23 23.44 -9.90 -11.17
N ASN A 24 23.34 -9.54 -9.90
CA ASN A 24 24.10 -10.11 -8.78
C ASN A 24 25.62 -10.12 -9.03
N ASN A 25 26.26 -9.04 -8.56
CA ASN A 25 27.63 -8.94 -8.01
C ASN A 25 28.71 -9.84 -8.61
N THR A 26 29.52 -9.27 -9.49
CA THR A 26 30.97 -9.52 -9.52
C THR A 26 31.70 -8.23 -9.87
N ASP A 27 32.55 -7.79 -8.93
CA ASP A 27 33.48 -6.68 -9.00
C ASP A 27 34.31 -6.67 -10.30
N LEU A 28 34.29 -5.52 -10.99
CA LEU A 28 35.40 -5.09 -11.83
C LEU A 28 35.80 -3.70 -11.38
N GLN A 29 36.79 -3.69 -10.49
CA GLN A 29 37.45 -2.54 -9.90
C GLN A 29 38.26 -1.80 -10.98
N ALA A 30 37.63 -0.83 -11.65
CA ALA A 30 38.34 0.14 -12.48
C ALA A 30 38.81 1.29 -11.58
N ASN A 31 40.05 1.19 -11.10
CA ASN A 31 40.71 2.21 -10.29
C ASN A 31 40.99 3.45 -11.15
N SER A 32 40.04 4.38 -11.18
CA SER A 32 40.22 5.71 -11.78
C SER A 32 40.41 6.71 -10.64
N THR A 33 41.66 7.06 -10.34
CA THR A 33 41.96 8.19 -9.45
C THR A 33 41.56 9.48 -10.16
N VAL A 34 40.32 9.93 -9.92
CA VAL A 34 39.91 11.29 -10.21
C VAL A 34 40.52 12.17 -9.14
N THR A 35 41.63 12.83 -9.47
CA THR A 35 42.13 13.97 -8.69
C THR A 35 41.09 15.08 -8.77
N GLN A 36 40.18 15.12 -7.80
CA GLN A 36 39.31 16.26 -7.59
C GLN A 36 40.16 17.35 -6.96
N GLU A 37 40.33 18.46 -7.66
CA GLU A 37 40.89 19.68 -7.08
C GLU A 37 40.01 20.10 -5.91
N GLN A 38 40.49 19.86 -4.69
CA GLN A 38 39.83 20.29 -3.47
C GLN A 38 40.10 21.79 -3.28
N THR A 39 39.38 22.61 -4.05
CA THR A 39 39.23 24.02 -3.73
C THR A 39 38.72 24.12 -2.30
N THR A 40 39.52 24.74 -1.43
CA THR A 40 39.20 24.89 -0.01
C THR A 40 38.04 25.87 0.12
N TYR A 41 36.82 25.37 -0.04
CA TYR A 41 35.61 26.14 0.19
C TYR A 41 35.43 26.31 1.70
N LYS A 42 35.39 27.56 2.17
CA LYS A 42 34.86 27.90 3.50
C LYS A 42 33.46 27.29 3.60
N ARG A 43 33.31 26.21 4.37
CA ARG A 43 32.06 25.46 4.49
C ARG A 43 31.00 26.33 5.16
N ASN A 44 30.24 27.07 4.38
CA ASN A 44 29.10 27.83 4.86
C ASN A 44 27.94 26.85 5.10
N ARG A 45 27.72 26.47 6.35
CA ARG A 45 26.60 25.62 6.76
C ARG A 45 25.39 26.50 7.06
N HIS A 46 24.22 26.12 6.56
CA HIS A 46 22.97 26.75 6.94
C HIS A 46 22.31 25.94 8.05
N THR A 47 21.77 26.63 9.05
CA THR A 47 21.06 26.03 10.17
C THR A 47 19.56 26.17 9.92
N ILE A 48 18.84 25.05 9.95
CA ILE A 48 17.39 25.02 9.85
C ILE A 48 16.85 24.48 11.16
N THR A 49 15.99 25.25 11.83
CA THR A 49 15.34 24.82 13.07
C THR A 49 13.96 24.26 12.74
N LEU A 50 13.70 23.03 13.15
CA LEU A 50 12.44 22.31 12.93
C LEU A 50 11.85 21.91 14.29
N VAL A 51 10.52 21.93 14.38
CA VAL A 51 9.79 21.36 15.51
C VAL A 51 9.25 20.00 15.07
N LEU A 52 9.78 18.94 15.66
CA LEU A 52 9.40 17.57 15.35
C LEU A 52 8.55 17.00 16.49
N ILE A 53 7.56 16.17 16.14
CA ILE A 53 6.82 15.38 17.13
C ILE A 53 7.61 14.11 17.45
N GLN A 54 8.21 13.48 16.41
CA GLN A 54 9.07 12.31 16.55
C GLN A 54 10.35 12.51 15.75
N LEU A 55 11.49 12.04 16.29
CA LEU A 55 12.78 12.13 15.60
C LEU A 55 12.81 11.31 14.30
N SER A 56 12.03 10.23 14.24
CA SER A 56 11.87 9.40 13.03
C SER A 56 11.29 10.14 11.84
N ASP A 57 10.67 11.30 12.06
CA ASP A 57 10.11 12.12 10.98
C ASP A 57 11.18 12.96 10.28
N LEU A 58 12.41 13.01 10.81
CA LEU A 58 13.56 13.66 10.18
C LEU A 58 14.17 12.72 9.13
N LYS A 59 14.27 13.19 7.89
CA LYS A 59 14.78 12.39 6.75
C LYS A 59 16.22 12.71 6.36
N VAL A 60 16.89 13.54 7.15
CA VAL A 60 18.21 14.09 6.83
C VAL A 60 19.17 13.93 8.00
N GLU A 61 20.45 13.76 7.67
CA GLU A 61 21.54 13.68 8.63
C GLU A 61 22.30 15.02 8.73
N GLU A 62 23.01 15.22 9.84
CA GLU A 62 23.80 16.43 10.01
C GLU A 62 24.93 16.51 8.96
N GLY A 63 25.02 17.64 8.26
CA GLY A 63 26.05 17.86 7.23
C GLY A 63 25.72 17.26 5.87
N GLN A 64 24.57 16.61 5.72
CA GLN A 64 24.04 16.20 4.42
C GLN A 64 23.78 17.42 3.53
N ARG A 65 24.14 17.30 2.25
CA ARG A 65 23.79 18.31 1.24
C ARG A 65 22.32 18.12 0.85
N ILE A 66 21.53 19.18 0.97
CA ILE A 66 20.12 19.22 0.57
C ILE A 66 19.95 20.24 -0.56
N ASN A 67 19.03 19.96 -1.48
CA ASN A 67 18.65 20.87 -2.56
C ASN A 67 17.26 21.47 -2.28
N VAL A 68 16.95 22.55 -2.99
CA VAL A 68 15.62 23.16 -2.91
C VAL A 68 14.58 22.17 -3.44
N GLY A 69 13.53 21.93 -2.65
CA GLY A 69 12.47 20.98 -2.95
C GLY A 69 12.61 19.63 -2.24
N ASP A 70 13.77 19.35 -1.63
CA ASP A 70 13.95 18.13 -0.85
C ASP A 70 13.13 18.18 0.44
N ILE A 71 12.46 17.07 0.76
CA ILE A 71 11.65 16.95 1.97
C ILE A 71 12.56 16.56 3.14
N ILE A 72 12.85 17.53 4.00
CA ILE A 72 13.71 17.35 5.18
C ILE A 72 12.99 16.66 6.36
N SER A 73 11.67 16.79 6.44
CA SER A 73 10.85 16.12 7.46
C SER A 73 9.46 15.76 6.93
N ASP A 74 8.95 14.59 7.30
CA ASP A 74 7.63 14.11 6.89
C ASP A 74 7.03 13.17 7.94
N ARG A 75 5.73 13.35 8.20
CA ARG A 75 4.97 12.61 9.21
C ARG A 75 4.24 11.41 8.58
N THR A 76 4.96 10.61 7.80
CA THR A 76 4.38 9.52 7.00
C THR A 76 3.63 8.50 7.85
N THR A 77 4.16 8.18 9.03
CA THR A 77 3.60 7.20 9.97
C THR A 77 2.23 7.64 10.49
N GLU A 78 2.14 8.89 10.94
CA GLU A 78 0.90 9.46 11.46
C GLU A 78 -0.13 9.67 10.37
N LYS A 79 0.29 10.12 9.17
CA LYS A 79 -0.59 10.24 8.01
C LYS A 79 -1.21 8.89 7.65
N THR A 80 -0.39 7.85 7.55
CA THR A 80 -0.84 6.47 7.29
C THR A 80 -1.81 5.97 8.37
N LYS A 81 -1.48 6.23 9.64
CA LYS A 81 -2.35 5.85 10.78
C LYS A 81 -3.71 6.56 10.73
N LEU A 82 -3.72 7.84 10.37
CA LEU A 82 -4.94 8.63 10.25
C LEU A 82 -5.79 8.14 9.08
N GLU A 83 -5.17 7.85 7.94
CA GLU A 83 -5.85 7.31 6.76
C GLU A 83 -6.50 5.95 7.04
N ALA A 84 -5.77 5.04 7.71
CA ALA A 84 -6.32 3.76 8.13
C ALA A 84 -7.52 3.93 9.08
N LYS A 85 -7.47 4.88 10.02
CA LYS A 85 -8.61 5.19 10.90
C LYS A 85 -9.81 5.73 10.12
N LYS A 86 -9.57 6.65 9.18
CA LYS A 86 -10.62 7.19 8.30
C LYS A 86 -11.30 6.07 7.52
N GLN A 87 -10.53 5.17 6.91
CA GLN A 87 -11.07 4.03 6.16
C GLN A 87 -11.93 3.12 7.04
N ARG A 88 -11.47 2.79 8.26
CA ARG A 88 -12.24 1.96 9.21
C ARG A 88 -13.57 2.63 9.59
N LEU A 89 -13.55 3.93 9.84
CA LEU A 89 -14.75 4.69 10.17
C LEU A 89 -15.74 4.68 9.00
N THR A 90 -15.28 4.95 7.78
CA THR A 90 -16.10 4.90 6.57
C THR A 90 -16.74 3.52 6.39
N SER A 91 -15.96 2.45 6.57
CA SER A 91 -16.49 1.08 6.48
C SER A 91 -17.49 0.73 7.59
N SER A 92 -17.32 1.31 8.79
CA SER A 92 -18.31 1.15 9.87
C SER A 92 -19.61 1.86 9.53
N LEU A 93 -19.52 3.10 9.04
CA LEU A 93 -20.66 3.91 8.64
C LEU A 93 -21.42 3.29 7.46
N ASN A 94 -20.71 2.73 6.47
CA ASN A 94 -21.34 2.02 5.36
C ASN A 94 -22.09 0.77 5.83
N ARG A 95 -21.54 0.03 6.80
CA ARG A 95 -22.24 -1.11 7.41
C ARG A 95 -23.47 -0.69 8.20
N ALA A 96 -23.39 0.41 8.95
CA ALA A 96 -24.51 0.96 9.70
C ALA A 96 -25.64 1.49 8.80
N LYS A 97 -25.30 1.96 7.59
CA LYS A 97 -26.26 2.40 6.57
C LYS A 97 -26.98 1.26 5.86
N LEU A 98 -26.55 0.01 6.01
CA LEU A 98 -27.24 -1.12 5.40
C LEU A 98 -28.65 -1.20 5.99
N PRO A 99 -29.68 -1.42 5.16
CA PRO A 99 -31.03 -1.60 5.66
C PRO A 99 -31.02 -2.76 6.65
N LEU A 100 -31.67 -2.56 7.80
CA LEU A 100 -31.84 -3.61 8.79
C LEU A 100 -32.49 -4.80 8.08
N ARG A 101 -31.82 -5.96 8.11
CA ARG A 101 -32.40 -7.20 7.58
C ARG A 101 -33.73 -7.40 8.30
N GLU A 102 -34.81 -7.50 7.52
CA GLU A 102 -36.12 -7.83 8.04
C GLU A 102 -35.99 -9.11 8.88
N LEU A 103 -36.38 -9.01 10.15
CA LEU A 103 -36.35 -10.14 11.06
C LEU A 103 -37.31 -11.18 10.51
N LYS A 104 -36.82 -12.41 10.30
CA LYS A 104 -37.69 -13.53 9.94
C LYS A 104 -38.74 -13.68 11.03
N SER A 105 -40.01 -13.71 10.64
CA SER A 105 -41.10 -13.90 11.60
C SER A 105 -40.91 -15.22 12.35
N VAL A 106 -40.97 -15.17 13.67
CA VAL A 106 -40.96 -16.38 14.50
C VAL A 106 -42.23 -17.18 14.16
N PRO A 107 -42.14 -18.49 13.92
CA PRO A 107 -43.33 -19.31 13.68
C PRO A 107 -44.24 -19.25 14.91
N VAL A 108 -45.51 -18.94 14.68
CA VAL A 108 -46.53 -18.95 15.74
C VAL A 108 -46.69 -20.40 16.22
N PRO A 109 -46.57 -20.67 17.53
CA PRO A 109 -46.67 -22.02 18.03
C PRO A 109 -48.10 -22.56 17.91
N LYS A 110 -48.23 -23.85 17.57
CA LYS A 110 -49.50 -24.54 17.29
C LYS A 110 -50.12 -25.21 18.52
N PHE A 111 -49.97 -24.61 19.70
CA PHE A 111 -50.43 -25.20 20.96
C PHE A 111 -51.94 -25.49 20.97
N GLN A 112 -52.75 -24.62 20.36
CA GLN A 112 -54.20 -24.79 20.36
C GLN A 112 -54.66 -26.02 19.56
N SER A 113 -54.00 -26.31 18.43
CA SER A 113 -54.33 -27.52 17.65
C SER A 113 -53.86 -28.80 18.35
N GLU A 114 -52.73 -28.76 19.06
CA GLU A 114 -52.25 -29.90 19.85
C GLU A 114 -53.17 -30.19 21.03
N LEU A 115 -53.63 -29.16 21.75
CA LEU A 115 -54.60 -29.32 22.83
C LEU A 115 -55.94 -29.88 22.34
N ALA A 116 -56.43 -29.43 21.19
CA ALA A 116 -57.65 -29.98 20.59
C ALA A 116 -57.49 -31.46 20.22
N ALA A 117 -56.35 -31.83 19.62
CA ALA A 117 -56.05 -33.22 19.27
C ALA A 117 -55.96 -34.12 20.51
N LEU A 118 -55.33 -33.64 21.60
CA LEU A 118 -55.24 -34.37 22.87
C LEU A 118 -56.61 -34.57 23.50
N LYS A 119 -57.46 -33.54 23.52
CA LYS A 119 -58.84 -33.67 24.03
C LYS A 119 -59.67 -34.67 23.24
N GLN A 120 -59.53 -34.67 21.91
CA GLN A 120 -60.23 -35.62 21.06
C GLN A 120 -59.72 -37.05 21.26
N ALA A 121 -58.40 -37.23 21.39
CA ALA A 121 -57.82 -38.53 21.70
C ALA A 121 -58.29 -39.07 23.05
N GLN A 122 -58.38 -38.22 24.07
CA GLN A 122 -58.94 -38.58 25.37
C GLN A 122 -60.39 -39.06 25.25
N PHE A 123 -61.23 -38.30 24.53
CA PHE A 123 -62.63 -38.67 24.32
C PHE A 123 -62.79 -40.05 23.65
N ASN A 124 -61.93 -40.38 22.68
CA ASN A 124 -61.97 -41.67 21.98
C ASN A 124 -61.45 -42.85 22.82
N LEU A 125 -60.69 -42.59 23.90
CA LEU A 125 -60.20 -43.63 24.82
C LEU A 125 -61.20 -43.95 25.92
N ASP A 126 -62.08 -42.99 26.26
CA ASP A 126 -63.09 -43.12 27.30
C ASP A 126 -64.44 -43.69 26.79
N SER A 127 -64.54 -43.98 25.48
CA SER A 127 -65.70 -44.59 24.79
C SER A 127 -65.49 -46.07 24.51
#